data_AF-A0A7Y8CNS8-F1
#
_entry.id   AF-A0A7Y8CNS8-F1
#
_cell.length_a   1.000
_cell.length_b   1.000
_cell.length_c   1.000
_cell.angle_alpha   90.00
_cell.angle_beta   90.00
_cell.angle_gamma   90.00
#
_symmetry.space_group_name_H-M   'P 1'
#
loop_
_entity.id
_entity.type
_entity.pdbx_description
1 polymer ?
#
loop_
_entity_poly.entity_id
_entity_poly.type
_entity_poly.pdbx_seq_one_letter_code
_entity_poly.pdbx_strand_id
1 'polypeptide(L)' 'MPDSTQLLIGAGLDGQPIAQAMRLANRHGLIAGATGTGKTVTLQRLAEAFS' A
#
# COMPACT_ATOMS: atom_id res chain seq x y z
N MET A 1 7.50 9.25 17.46
CA MET A 1 7.12 9.68 16.11
C MET A 1 6.41 8.49 15.49
N PRO A 2 5.18 8.59 14.96
CA PRO A 2 4.58 7.44 14.29
C PRO A 2 5.50 7.07 13.13
N ASP A 3 5.86 5.81 13.04
CA ASP A 3 6.89 5.28 12.15
C ASP A 3 6.72 5.78 10.71
N SER A 4 7.49 6.80 10.33
CA SER A 4 7.76 7.17 8.92
C SER A 4 8.46 6.03 8.17
N THR A 5 8.65 4.89 8.82
CA THR A 5 9.18 3.63 8.31
C THR A 5 8.11 2.71 7.72
N GLN A 6 6.81 3.08 7.77
CA GLN A 6 5.71 2.23 7.29
C GLN A 6 4.79 2.94 6.27
N LEU A 7 4.48 2.21 5.20
CA LEU A 7 3.56 2.59 4.14
C LEU A 7 2.24 1.83 4.34
N LEU A 8 1.16 2.54 4.67
CA LEU A 8 -0.16 1.92 4.84
C LEU A 8 -0.68 1.39 3.50
N ILE A 9 -1.03 0.10 3.45
CA ILE A 9 -1.56 -0.55 2.23
C ILE A 9 -3.07 -0.75 2.33
N GLY A 10 -3.57 -1.03 3.53
CA GLY A 10 -4.99 -1.27 3.75
C GLY A 10 -5.25 -1.74 5.18
N ALA A 11 -6.33 -2.51 5.38
CA ALA A 11 -6.69 -3.09 6.66
C ALA A 11 -7.08 -4.57 6.50
N GLY A 12 -6.85 -5.35 7.55
CA GLY A 12 -7.35 -6.71 7.68
C GLY A 12 -8.87 -6.75 7.85
N LEU A 13 -9.44 -7.96 7.84
CA LEU A 13 -10.88 -8.17 8.06
C LEU A 13 -11.34 -7.76 9.47
N ASP A 14 -10.40 -7.73 10.41
CA ASP A 14 -10.56 -7.26 11.79
C ASP A 14 -10.42 -5.73 11.92
N GLY A 15 -10.21 -5.01 10.81
CA GLY A 15 -10.01 -3.57 10.78
C GLY A 15 -8.61 -3.12 11.22
N GLN A 16 -7.68 -4.05 11.50
CA GLN A 16 -6.32 -3.68 11.87
C GLN A 16 -5.53 -3.21 10.64
N PRO A 17 -4.72 -2.14 10.76
CA PRO A 17 -3.96 -1.63 9.63
C PRO A 17 -2.89 -2.62 9.17
N ILE A 18 -2.78 -2.79 7.86
CA ILE A 18 -1.72 -3.55 7.19
C ILE A 18 -0.81 -2.56 6.49
N ALA A 19 0.46 -2.56 6.89
CA ALA A 19 1.47 -1.66 6.34
C ALA A 19 2.69 -2.43 5.82
N GLN A 20 3.36 -1.84 4.83
CA GLN A 20 4.62 -2.32 4.27
C GLN A 20 5.78 -1.50 4.84
N ALA A 21 6.92 -2.13 5.12
CA ALA A 21 8.11 -1.38 5.53
C ALA A 21 8.60 -0.51 4.36
N MET A 22 8.70 0.82 4.56
CA MET A 22 9.08 1.78 3.52
C MET A 22 10.45 1.43 2.91
N ARG A 23 11.40 0.95 3.73
CA ARG A 23 12.73 0.49 3.27
C ARG A 23 12.66 -0.66 2.25
N LEU A 24 11.58 -1.43 2.24
CA LEU A 24 11.37 -2.54 1.31
C LEU A 24 10.46 -2.17 0.13
N ALA A 25 9.83 -0.99 0.16
CA ALA A 25 8.85 -0.55 -0.82
C ALA A 25 9.48 -0.09 -2.16
N ASN A 26 10.80 0.12 -2.20
CA ASN A 26 11.57 0.44 -3.41
C ASN A 26 11.93 -0.79 -4.27
N ARG A 27 11.40 -1.97 -3.92
CA ARG A 27 11.58 -3.20 -4.70
C ARG A 27 10.45 -3.33 -5.72
N HIS A 28 10.73 -4.01 -6.84
CA HIS A 28 9.68 -4.34 -7.79
C HIS A 28 8.60 -5.19 -7.11
N GLY A 29 7.35 -4.78 -7.30
CA GLY A 29 6.16 -5.46 -6.79
C GLY A 29 5.13 -5.68 -7.88
N LEU A 30 4.07 -6.41 -7.55
CA LEU A 30 2.97 -6.74 -8.45
C LEU A 30 1.64 -6.35 -7.79
N ILE A 31 0.81 -5.61 -8.52
CA ILE A 31 -0.59 -5.37 -8.16
C ILE A 31 -1.45 -6.03 -9.22
N ALA A 32 -2.19 -7.07 -8.81
CA ALA A 32 -3.03 -7.87 -9.70
C ALA A 32 -4.45 -8.00 -9.13
N GLY A 33 -5.41 -8.31 -10.00
CA GLY A 33 -6.83 -8.38 -9.69
C GLY A 33 -7.70 -8.25 -10.94
N ALA A 34 -8.97 -8.62 -10.88
CA ALA A 34 -9.91 -8.49 -11.99
C ALA A 34 -10.23 -7.03 -12.34
N THR A 35 -10.96 -6.79 -13.43
CA THR A 35 -11.47 -5.44 -13.75
C THR A 35 -12.42 -4.98 -12.66
N GLY A 36 -12.31 -3.72 -12.23
CA GLY A 36 -13.14 -3.15 -11.18
C GLY A 36 -12.67 -3.42 -9.74
N THR A 37 -11.60 -4.19 -9.51
CA THR A 37 -11.10 -4.48 -8.14
C THR A 37 -10.14 -3.43 -7.58
N GLY A 38 -10.15 -2.21 -8.14
CA GLY A 38 -9.41 -1.09 -7.57
C GLY A 38 -7.91 -0.97 -7.91
N LYS A 39 -7.33 -1.80 -8.80
CA LYS A 39 -5.90 -1.74 -9.16
C LYS A 39 -5.37 -0.33 -9.45
N THR A 40 -6.10 0.45 -10.26
CA THR A 40 -5.73 1.84 -10.61
C THR A 40 -5.73 2.76 -9.40
N VAL A 41 -6.78 2.66 -8.56
CA VAL A 41 -6.89 3.48 -7.34
C VAL A 41 -5.80 3.09 -6.33
N THR A 42 -5.47 1.80 -6.22
CA THR A 42 -4.34 1.35 -5.38
C THR A 42 -3.03 1.97 -5.84
N LEU A 43 -2.73 1.99 -7.15
CA LEU A 43 -1.52 2.64 -7.67
C LEU A 43 -1.49 4.15 -7.40
N GLN A 44 -2.62 4.83 -7.53
CA GLN A 44 -2.72 6.26 -7.23
C GLN A 44 -2.41 6.55 -5.76
N ARG A 45 -3.01 5.79 -4.84
CA ARG A 45 -2.75 5.94 -3.40
C ARG A 45 -1.31 5.64 -3.02
N LEU A 46 -0.70 4.63 -3.64
CA LEU A 46 0.72 4.35 -3.44
C LEU A 46 1.59 5.52 -3.93
N ALA A 47 1.30 6.09 -5.11
CA ALA A 47 2.05 7.23 -5.63
C ALA A 47 1.93 8.49 -4.74
N GLU A 48 0.73 8.75 -4.21
CA GLU A 48 0.49 9.83 -3.24
C GLU A 48 1.32 9.62 -1.96
N ALA A 49 1.40 8.39 -1.47
CA ALA A 49 2.14 8.06 -0.25
C ALA A 49 3.67 8.06 -0.39
N PHE A 50 4.19 8.03 -1.63
CA PHE A 50 5.63 8.13 -1.93
C PHE A 50 6.11 9.57 -2.18
N SER A 51 5.20 10.54 -2.28
CA SER A 51 5.51 11.97 -2.50
C SER A 51 5.63 12.72 -1.19
#